data_AF-A0A959WHH6-F1
#
_entry.id   AF-A0A959WHH6-F1
#
_cell.length_a   1.000
_cell.length_b   1.000
_cell.length_c   1.000
_cell.angle_alpha   90.00
_cell.angle_beta   90.00
_cell.angle_gamma   90.00
#
_symmetry.space_group_name_H-M   'P 1'
#
loop_
_entity.id
_entity.type
_entity.pdbx_description
1 polymer ?
#
loop_
_entity_poly.entity_id
_entity_poly.type
_entity_poly.pdbx_seq_one_letter_code
_entity_poly.pdbx_strand_id
1 'polypeptide(L)'
;LNPIHEGTHGIQALDLLGRKVTMQGGAAFGALFETITATVEEARGAGGEATELGDQLAAALGRLAETTGKLWADRDPELALANATLYLEAAGHIVIAWIWLQQYLAAAGKKGEFYEGKRQATRYFFRFELPKTGPQFDLLASLDRTTLEMEDSWF
;
A
#
# COMPACT_ATOMS: atom_id res chain seq x y z
N LEU A 1 3.36 1.15 22.11
CA LEU A 1 1.98 0.64 22.14
C LEU A 1 1.93 -0.59 21.23
N ASN A 2 1.49 -1.73 21.76
CA ASN A 2 1.57 -3.03 21.06
C ASN A 2 0.33 -3.29 20.17
N PRO A 3 0.46 -4.15 19.12
CA PRO A 3 -0.58 -4.49 18.12
C PRO A 3 -1.86 -5.18 18.63
N ILE A 4 -2.15 -5.10 19.93
CA ILE A 4 -3.19 -5.86 20.63
C ILE A 4 -4.18 -4.98 21.42
N HIS A 5 -3.88 -3.69 21.63
CA HIS A 5 -4.66 -2.85 22.54
C HIS A 5 -5.75 -1.99 21.87
N GLU A 6 -5.71 -1.78 20.55
CA GLU A 6 -6.68 -0.93 19.80
C GLU A 6 -7.23 -1.66 18.56
N GLY A 7 -7.69 -2.88 18.78
CA GLY A 7 -7.97 -3.86 17.72
C GLY A 7 -6.70 -4.61 17.35
N THR A 8 -6.78 -5.94 17.30
CA THR A 8 -5.63 -6.73 16.86
C THR A 8 -5.34 -6.39 15.39
N HIS A 9 -4.07 -6.44 15.00
CA HIS A 9 -3.64 -6.17 13.63
C HIS A 9 -4.48 -6.91 12.56
N GLY A 10 -4.90 -8.14 12.86
CA GLY A 10 -5.81 -8.92 12.01
C GLY A 10 -7.22 -8.34 11.90
N ILE A 11 -7.82 -7.85 12.99
CA ILE A 11 -9.16 -7.23 12.94
C ILE A 11 -9.14 -5.94 12.11
N GLN A 12 -8.08 -5.14 12.24
CA GLN A 12 -7.91 -3.93 11.42
C GLN A 12 -7.75 -4.27 9.94
N ALA A 13 -7.04 -5.36 9.64
CA ALA A 13 -6.85 -5.84 8.28
C ALA A 13 -8.16 -6.32 7.63
N LEU A 14 -8.93 -7.11 8.39
CA LEU A 14 -10.27 -7.56 7.97
C LEU A 14 -11.21 -6.37 7.76
N ASP A 15 -11.16 -5.36 8.62
CA ASP A 15 -11.98 -4.16 8.45
C ASP A 15 -11.62 -3.40 7.16
N LEU A 16 -10.32 -3.17 6.93
CA LEU A 16 -9.85 -2.46 5.74
C LEU A 16 -10.32 -3.17 4.47
N LEU A 17 -9.94 -4.43 4.30
CA LEU A 17 -10.19 -5.18 3.06
C LEU A 17 -11.66 -5.58 2.92
N GLY A 18 -12.30 -6.01 4.00
CA GLY A 18 -13.68 -6.51 4.04
C GLY A 18 -14.73 -5.43 3.92
N ARG A 19 -14.51 -4.27 4.57
CA ARG A 19 -15.53 -3.24 4.72
C ARG A 19 -15.14 -1.91 4.10
N LYS A 20 -13.92 -1.41 4.32
CA LYS A 20 -13.56 -0.04 3.91
C LYS A 20 -13.30 0.09 2.42
N VAL A 21 -12.58 -0.87 1.84
CA VAL A 21 -12.25 -0.89 0.40
C VAL A 21 -13.51 -1.00 -0.47
N THR A 22 -14.53 -1.73 -0.02
CA THR A 22 -15.78 -1.95 -0.76
C THR A 22 -16.89 -0.94 -0.42
N MET A 23 -16.71 -0.14 0.64
CA MET A 23 -17.72 0.79 1.17
C MET A 23 -18.19 1.79 0.11
N GLN A 24 -19.51 1.98 -0.02
CA GLN A 24 -20.10 2.92 -0.99
C GLN A 24 -19.58 2.71 -2.42
N GLY A 25 -19.37 1.45 -2.83
CA GLY A 25 -18.79 1.14 -4.14
C GLY A 25 -17.31 1.49 -4.25
N GLY A 26 -16.59 1.57 -3.13
CA GLY A 26 -15.18 1.91 -3.06
C GLY A 26 -14.86 3.40 -3.14
N ALA A 27 -15.83 4.28 -2.90
CA ALA A 27 -15.66 5.73 -3.06
C ALA A 27 -14.46 6.30 -2.28
N ALA A 28 -14.27 5.90 -1.02
CA ALA A 28 -13.14 6.36 -0.21
C ALA A 28 -11.79 5.84 -0.74
N PHE A 29 -11.75 4.60 -1.23
CA PHE A 29 -10.57 4.01 -1.83
C PHE A 29 -10.24 4.68 -3.16
N GLY A 30 -11.25 4.96 -4.00
CA GLY A 30 -11.11 5.75 -5.22
C GLY A 30 -10.54 7.15 -4.95
N ALA A 31 -11.07 7.86 -3.95
CA ALA A 31 -10.56 9.17 -3.57
C ALA A 31 -9.08 9.15 -3.13
N LEU A 32 -8.67 8.09 -2.41
CA LEU A 32 -7.25 7.89 -2.08
C LEU A 32 -6.41 7.71 -3.35
N PHE A 33 -6.86 6.87 -4.28
CA PHE A 33 -6.16 6.62 -5.55
C PHE A 33 -6.00 7.89 -6.38
N GLU A 34 -7.07 8.70 -6.49
CA GLU A 34 -7.03 9.99 -7.17
C GLU A 34 -6.02 10.93 -6.53
N THR A 35 -6.01 11.00 -5.20
CA THR A 35 -5.09 11.88 -4.45
C THR A 35 -3.62 11.46 -4.65
N ILE A 36 -3.33 10.16 -4.56
CA ILE A 36 -1.97 9.65 -4.78
C ILE A 36 -1.54 9.89 -6.24
N THR A 37 -2.45 9.64 -7.19
CA THR A 37 -2.18 9.84 -8.63
C THR A 37 -1.89 11.31 -8.94
N ALA A 38 -2.62 12.26 -8.35
CA ALA A 38 -2.33 13.68 -8.49
C ALA A 38 -0.90 14.04 -8.00
N THR A 39 -0.45 13.43 -6.90
CA THR A 39 0.92 13.62 -6.39
C THR A 39 1.96 13.00 -7.32
N VAL A 40 1.67 11.86 -7.93
CA VAL A 40 2.52 11.24 -8.97
C VAL A 40 2.67 12.17 -10.17
N GLU A 41 1.57 12.76 -10.66
CA GLU A 41 1.63 13.70 -11.79
C GLU A 41 2.41 14.97 -11.45
N GLU A 42 2.29 15.49 -10.23
CA GLU A 42 3.13 16.59 -9.74
C GLU A 42 4.62 16.22 -9.78
N ALA A 43 4.96 15.01 -9.32
CA ALA A 43 6.33 14.51 -9.34
C ALA A 43 6.88 14.33 -10.76
N ARG A 44 6.05 13.83 -11.68
CA ARG A 44 6.38 13.74 -13.11
C ARG A 44 6.67 15.12 -13.70
N GLY A 45 5.83 16.11 -13.39
CA GLY A 45 6.01 17.50 -13.83
C GLY A 45 7.26 18.18 -13.26
N ALA A 46 7.70 17.80 -12.05
CA ALA A 46 8.92 18.32 -11.44
C ALA A 46 10.21 17.81 -12.11
N GLY A 47 10.16 16.64 -12.75
CA GLY A 47 11.28 16.06 -13.50
C GLY A 47 12.35 15.38 -12.64
N GLY A 48 13.31 14.74 -13.31
CA GLY A 48 14.48 14.11 -12.67
C GLY A 48 14.10 12.97 -11.71
N GLU A 49 14.77 12.91 -10.55
CA GLU A 49 14.52 11.87 -9.55
C GLU A 49 13.08 11.90 -9.01
N ALA A 50 12.39 13.05 -9.04
CA ALA A 50 10.98 13.11 -8.65
C ALA A 50 10.09 12.26 -9.58
N THR A 51 10.34 12.31 -10.89
CA THR A 51 9.63 11.48 -11.88
C THR A 51 9.83 9.99 -11.59
N GLU A 52 11.08 9.58 -11.35
CA GLU A 52 11.41 8.17 -11.06
C GLU A 52 10.73 7.65 -9.78
N LEU A 53 10.67 8.48 -8.73
CA LEU A 53 9.96 8.15 -7.49
C LEU A 53 8.44 8.10 -7.73
N GLY A 54 7.90 9.06 -8.49
CA GLY A 54 6.49 9.07 -8.88
C GLY A 54 6.09 7.82 -9.65
N ASP A 55 6.89 7.39 -10.62
CA ASP A 55 6.63 6.20 -11.43
C ASP A 55 6.69 4.90 -10.61
N GLN A 56 7.62 4.79 -9.66
CA GLN A 56 7.68 3.66 -8.73
C GLN A 56 6.42 3.59 -7.86
N LEU A 57 5.96 4.73 -7.33
CA LEU A 57 4.73 4.79 -6.55
C LEU A 57 3.50 4.43 -7.40
N ALA A 58 3.44 4.93 -8.65
CA ALA A 58 2.37 4.62 -9.58
C ALA A 58 2.28 3.12 -9.88
N ALA A 59 3.43 2.45 -10.09
CA ALA A 59 3.49 1.01 -10.30
C ALA A 59 2.97 0.22 -9.08
N ALA A 60 3.39 0.61 -7.87
CA ALA A 60 2.91 -0.02 -6.63
C ALA A 60 1.41 0.22 -6.41
N LEU A 61 0.92 1.43 -6.67
CA LEU A 61 -0.50 1.79 -6.59
C LEU A 61 -1.33 0.96 -7.59
N GLY A 62 -0.84 0.79 -8.83
CA GLY A 62 -1.46 -0.06 -9.83
C GLY A 62 -1.57 -1.53 -9.38
N ARG A 63 -0.50 -2.07 -8.78
CA ARG A 63 -0.50 -3.40 -8.18
C ARG A 63 -1.53 -3.55 -7.07
N LEU A 64 -1.69 -2.54 -6.22
CA LEU A 64 -2.73 -2.55 -5.19
C LEU A 64 -4.13 -2.62 -5.81
N ALA A 65 -4.43 -1.82 -6.84
CA ALA A 65 -5.71 -1.89 -7.53
C ALA A 65 -5.97 -3.26 -8.17
N GLU A 66 -4.99 -3.79 -8.91
CA GLU A 66 -5.08 -5.09 -9.56
C GLU A 66 -5.36 -6.21 -8.54
N THR A 67 -4.57 -6.26 -7.47
CA THR A 67 -4.71 -7.26 -6.41
C THR A 67 -6.05 -7.12 -5.69
N THR A 68 -6.49 -5.89 -5.41
CA THR A 68 -7.82 -5.64 -4.82
C THR A 68 -8.94 -6.19 -5.70
N GLY A 69 -8.85 -5.96 -7.01
CA GLY A 69 -9.81 -6.48 -7.97
C GLY A 69 -9.84 -8.01 -8.02
N LYS A 70 -8.67 -8.65 -8.01
CA LYS A 70 -8.56 -10.12 -7.97
C LYS A 70 -9.18 -10.73 -6.72
N LEU A 71 -8.84 -10.18 -5.55
CA LEU A 71 -9.35 -10.67 -4.26
C LEU A 71 -10.89 -10.67 -4.20
N TRP A 72 -11.54 -9.71 -4.86
CA TRP A 72 -13.00 -9.58 -4.87
C TRP A 72 -13.69 -10.09 -6.14
N ALA A 73 -12.95 -10.70 -7.08
CA ALA A 73 -13.49 -11.15 -8.36
C ALA A 73 -14.59 -12.22 -8.19
N ASP A 74 -14.33 -13.21 -7.35
CA ASP A 74 -15.23 -14.35 -7.11
C ASP A 74 -16.32 -14.03 -6.07
N ARG A 75 -16.27 -12.85 -5.45
CA ARG A 75 -17.17 -12.40 -4.36
C ARG A 75 -17.26 -13.39 -3.19
N ASP A 76 -16.18 -14.12 -2.93
CA ASP A 76 -16.02 -15.00 -1.78
C ASP A 76 -15.24 -14.26 -0.66
N PRO A 77 -15.93 -13.82 0.41
CA PRO A 77 -15.27 -13.11 1.49
C PRO A 77 -14.26 -13.97 2.27
N GLU A 78 -14.46 -15.29 2.38
CA GLU A 78 -13.52 -16.15 3.11
C GLU A 78 -12.18 -16.19 2.37
N LEU A 79 -12.23 -16.42 1.06
CA LEU A 79 -11.05 -16.38 0.19
C LEU A 79 -10.38 -15.00 0.18
N ALA A 80 -11.16 -13.93 0.02
CA ALA A 80 -10.63 -12.57 -0.03
C ALA A 80 -9.92 -12.17 1.27
N LEU A 81 -10.42 -12.62 2.41
CA LEU A 81 -9.98 -12.19 3.73
C LEU A 81 -8.92 -13.10 4.37
N ALA A 82 -8.67 -14.29 3.81
CA ALA A 82 -7.70 -15.27 4.29
C ALA A 82 -6.31 -14.70 4.58
N ASN A 83 -5.89 -13.72 3.78
CA ASN A 83 -4.57 -13.09 3.84
C ASN A 83 -4.66 -11.56 4.06
N ALA A 84 -5.74 -11.08 4.67
CA ALA A 84 -6.02 -9.65 4.82
C ALA A 84 -4.87 -8.87 5.48
N THR A 85 -4.13 -9.46 6.41
CA THR A 85 -2.99 -8.81 7.08
C THR A 85 -1.90 -8.38 6.09
N LEU A 86 -1.57 -9.21 5.10
CA LEU A 86 -0.59 -8.87 4.08
C LEU A 86 -1.09 -7.73 3.19
N TYR A 87 -2.40 -7.70 2.92
CA TYR A 87 -3.03 -6.60 2.18
C TYR A 87 -2.91 -5.28 2.96
N LEU A 88 -3.21 -5.31 4.26
CA LEU A 88 -3.09 -4.13 5.13
C LEU A 88 -1.65 -3.59 5.14
N GLU A 89 -0.66 -4.46 5.28
CA GLU A 89 0.76 -4.06 5.26
C GLU A 89 1.17 -3.46 3.92
N ALA A 90 0.81 -4.10 2.80
CA ALA A 90 1.17 -3.63 1.47
C ALA A 90 0.50 -2.28 1.15
N ALA A 91 -0.78 -2.11 1.49
CA ALA A 91 -1.49 -0.85 1.34
C ALA A 91 -0.87 0.25 2.22
N GLY A 92 -0.46 -0.09 3.45
CA GLY A 92 0.26 0.81 4.36
C GLY A 92 1.57 1.34 3.76
N HIS A 93 2.38 0.47 3.14
CA HIS A 93 3.62 0.88 2.49
C HIS A 93 3.39 1.87 1.34
N ILE A 94 2.32 1.70 0.57
CA ILE A 94 1.96 2.64 -0.51
C ILE A 94 1.60 4.01 0.07
N VAL A 95 0.80 4.05 1.15
CA VAL A 95 0.44 5.31 1.80
C VAL A 95 1.67 6.02 2.37
N ILE A 96 2.60 5.28 3.00
CA ILE A 96 3.84 5.88 3.51
C ILE A 96 4.77 6.34 2.39
N ALA A 97 4.89 5.59 1.29
CA ALA A 97 5.64 6.02 0.11
C ALA A 97 5.06 7.31 -0.49
N TRP A 98 3.73 7.42 -0.57
CA TRP A 98 3.04 8.64 -0.98
C TRP A 98 3.37 9.84 -0.08
N ILE A 99 3.28 9.67 1.24
CA ILE A 99 3.65 10.73 2.20
C ILE A 99 5.12 11.14 2.00
N TRP A 100 6.04 10.19 1.80
CA TRP A 100 7.44 10.52 1.52
C TRP A 100 7.64 11.27 0.21
N LEU A 101 6.91 10.90 -0.85
CA LEU A 101 6.94 11.63 -2.11
C LEU A 101 6.50 13.09 -1.92
N GLN A 102 5.43 13.33 -1.14
CA GLN A 102 5.01 14.69 -0.79
C GLN A 102 6.10 15.46 -0.05
N GLN A 103 6.81 14.83 0.88
CA GLN A 103 7.93 15.45 1.59
C GLN A 103 9.10 15.77 0.64
N TYR A 104 9.39 14.89 -0.33
CA TYR A 104 10.42 15.10 -1.33
C TYR A 104 10.11 16.32 -2.21
N LEU A 105 8.87 16.41 -2.71
CA LEU A 105 8.41 17.54 -3.52
C LEU A 105 8.43 18.85 -2.72
N ALA A 106 7.96 18.85 -1.47
CA ALA A 106 8.00 20.02 -0.60
C ALA A 106 9.43 20.51 -0.29
N ALA A 107 10.43 19.63 -0.38
CA ALA A 107 11.85 19.96 -0.19
C ALA A 107 12.51 20.52 -1.46
N ALA A 108 11.81 20.59 -2.60
CA ALA A 108 12.35 21.10 -3.86
C ALA A 108 12.85 22.55 -3.71
N GLY A 109 14.06 22.81 -4.20
CA GLY A 109 14.71 24.13 -4.09
C GLY A 109 15.14 24.53 -2.66
N LYS A 110 14.84 23.73 -1.63
CA LYS A 110 15.23 23.99 -0.24
C LYS A 110 16.59 23.36 0.09
N LYS A 111 17.40 24.13 0.84
CA LYS A 111 18.77 23.76 1.25
C LYS A 111 18.87 23.65 2.78
N GLY A 112 19.79 22.84 3.26
CA GLY A 112 20.03 22.59 4.69
C GLY A 112 19.87 21.11 5.06
N GLU A 113 20.50 20.71 6.17
CA GLU A 113 20.59 19.31 6.63
C GLU A 113 19.22 18.66 6.77
N PHE A 114 18.23 19.38 7.28
CA PHE A 114 16.86 18.88 7.42
C PHE A 114 16.24 18.45 6.08
N TYR A 115 16.37 19.27 5.03
CA TYR A 115 15.79 18.97 3.71
C TYR A 115 16.57 17.86 3.00
N GLU A 116 17.88 17.77 3.22
CA GLU A 116 18.66 16.64 2.71
C GLU A 116 18.25 15.33 3.41
N GLY A 117 18.00 15.38 4.72
CA GLY A 117 17.44 14.26 5.47
C GLY A 117 16.10 13.78 4.91
N LYS A 118 15.20 14.70 4.53
CA LYS A 118 13.90 14.35 3.88
C LYS A 118 14.08 13.65 2.54
N ARG A 119 14.99 14.16 1.69
CA ARG A 119 15.32 13.51 0.40
C ARG A 119 15.92 12.14 0.61
N GLN A 120 16.86 12.02 1.55
CA GLN A 120 17.53 10.75 1.83
C GLN A 120 16.59 9.70 2.44
N ALA A 121 15.71 10.09 3.36
CA ALA A 121 14.71 9.21 3.93
C ALA A 121 13.70 8.72 2.87
N THR A 122 13.29 9.61 1.95
CA THR A 122 12.46 9.23 0.80
C THR A 122 13.15 8.18 -0.05
N ARG A 123 14.41 8.42 -0.45
CA ARG A 123 15.19 7.43 -1.23
C ARG A 123 15.31 6.10 -0.52
N TYR A 124 15.57 6.11 0.79
CA TYR A 124 15.62 4.88 1.57
C TYR A 124 14.29 4.13 1.51
N PHE A 125 13.18 4.80 1.78
CA PHE A 125 11.87 4.14 1.78
C PHE A 125 11.55 3.52 0.41
N PHE A 126 11.76 4.27 -0.67
CA PHE A 126 11.52 3.78 -2.04
C PHE A 126 12.45 2.64 -2.46
N ARG A 127 13.70 2.62 -1.99
CA ARG A 127 14.68 1.59 -2.37
C ARG A 127 14.65 0.34 -1.48
N PHE A 128 14.28 0.46 -0.22
CA PHE A 128 14.39 -0.61 0.76
C PHE A 128 13.04 -1.12 1.26
N GLU A 129 12.07 -0.23 1.46
CA GLU A 129 10.79 -0.59 2.10
C GLU A 129 9.71 -0.88 1.05
N LEU A 130 9.50 0.03 0.08
CA LEU A 130 8.48 -0.14 -0.96
C LEU A 130 8.61 -1.47 -1.74
N PRO A 131 9.82 -1.96 -2.12
CA PRO A 131 9.93 -3.22 -2.86
C PRO A 131 9.45 -4.46 -2.08
N LYS A 132 9.35 -4.39 -0.75
CA LYS A 132 8.84 -5.50 0.08
C LYS A 132 7.38 -5.83 -0.23
N THR A 133 6.62 -4.90 -0.80
CA THR A 133 5.22 -5.14 -1.18
C THR A 133 5.09 -6.07 -2.39
N GLY A 134 6.15 -6.25 -3.19
CA GLY A 134 6.12 -7.09 -4.39
C GLY A 134 5.67 -8.53 -4.10
N PRO A 135 6.44 -9.27 -3.26
CA PRO A 135 6.07 -10.63 -2.85
C PRO A 135 4.73 -10.72 -2.11
N GLN A 136 4.37 -9.70 -1.33
CA GLN A 136 3.06 -9.64 -0.67
C GLN A 136 1.93 -9.60 -1.70
N PHE A 137 2.06 -8.75 -2.72
CA PHE A 137 1.10 -8.69 -3.82
C PHE A 137 1.08 -9.97 -4.65
N ASP A 138 2.22 -10.64 -4.86
CA ASP A 138 2.25 -11.91 -5.60
C ASP A 138 1.43 -12.99 -4.88
N LEU A 139 1.62 -13.13 -3.57
CA LEU A 139 0.86 -14.09 -2.74
C LEU A 139 -0.63 -13.75 -2.69
N LEU A 140 -0.98 -12.47 -2.55
CA LEU A 140 -2.39 -12.04 -2.55
C LEU A 140 -3.04 -12.27 -3.93
N ALA A 141 -2.31 -11.99 -5.01
CA ALA A 141 -2.82 -12.16 -6.37
C ALA A 141 -2.96 -13.63 -6.79
N SER A 142 -2.27 -14.56 -6.12
CA SER A 142 -2.46 -16.00 -6.32
C SER A 142 -3.69 -16.57 -5.61
N LEU A 143 -4.40 -15.75 -4.82
CA LEU A 143 -5.54 -16.17 -4.01
C LEU A 143 -5.21 -17.39 -3.14
N ASP A 144 -4.03 -17.36 -2.50
CA ASP A 144 -3.52 -18.50 -1.75
C ASP A 144 -4.47 -18.94 -0.63
N ARG A 145 -4.72 -20.25 -0.57
CA ARG A 145 -5.69 -20.88 0.34
C ARG A 145 -5.04 -21.61 1.50
N THR A 146 -3.71 -21.55 1.65
CA THR A 146 -2.96 -22.34 2.64
C THR A 146 -3.51 -22.15 4.07
N THR A 147 -3.90 -20.92 4.42
CA THR A 147 -4.47 -20.60 5.74
C THR A 147 -5.94 -21.01 5.89
N LEU A 148 -6.68 -21.14 4.79
CA LEU A 148 -8.08 -21.60 4.78
C LEU A 148 -8.20 -23.12 4.79
N GLU A 149 -7.25 -23.82 4.16
CA GLU A 149 -7.24 -25.28 4.03
C GLU A 149 -6.56 -25.97 5.23
N MET A 150 -6.18 -25.19 6.24
CA MET A 150 -5.68 -25.70 7.51
C MET A 150 -6.76 -26.52 8.22
N GLU A 151 -6.39 -27.69 8.73
CA GLU A 151 -7.23 -28.49 9.62
C GLU A 151 -6.70 -28.40 11.05
N ASP A 152 -7.60 -28.22 12.03
CA ASP A 152 -7.25 -28.16 13.45
C ASP A 152 -6.48 -29.41 13.91
N SER A 153 -6.76 -30.57 13.32
CA SER A 153 -6.12 -31.84 13.69
C SER A 153 -4.64 -31.95 13.33
N TRP A 154 -4.07 -30.99 12.57
CA TRP A 154 -2.67 -31.02 12.16
C TRP A 154 -1.71 -30.31 13.14
N PHE A 155 -2.24 -29.59 14.14
CA PHE A 155 -1.48 -28.73 15.05
C PHE A 155 -1.77 -29.00 16.53
#